data_AF-A0A9K3KW84-F1
#
_entry.id   AF-A0A9K3KW84-F1
#
_cell.length_a   1.000
_cell.length_b   1.000
_cell.length_c   1.000
_cell.angle_alpha   90.00
_cell.angle_beta   90.00
_cell.angle_gamma   90.00
#
_symmetry.space_group_name_H-M   'P 1'
#
loop_
_entity.id
_entity.type
_entity.pdbx_description
1 polymer ?
#
loop_
_entity_poly.entity_id
_entity_poly.type
_entity_poly.pdbx_seq_one_letter_code
_entity_poly.pdbx_strand_id
1 'polypeptide(L)'
;MMIRSLTIIGFLAGASAFSPSPSLVVGRTEAAVARGTTTSITRNLVVSPDDLTSMVDLSTSAMQQLPVLDTSSILTSFTDQGQNLAGIFFQASLLPYLLFLYFLSFRANRIPEVANFGFQFILLFVISTIPAGIISKVVYETSLANVDYLHGGAELLLTVANIMIVWGLKEASTSPSAPSLGLPRALSLVTFGLFAATCALGPNVFGAETHSAFLFGIGDLSPSMTLDLPWVSHSEPVNALTIPTWMIHFSSVIEYLVAMDLVWKFSRVTQNEKWKGLTWGMLPLHASGICACTYHLFYNPSSLQFLVSMQAGLTLLGNITCMIAAFRIAQSNGWNFDEVNPLPRSNSDPRGLVADGIAATPLTLVEPTESNQVLVAKVVGLTVGLSYLIKYGSLGIDLPFEPNAAIALAMVIGIPGITAYRYYKESSFDGEGNKELFSFGDTSLSMTDVKKYGVSGTVAYVLTELAFWIVAFPVAAFALYQSTGHWPDVINETGDRAAVLAFVFAGANVARAFVPLRLGAALALAPWVDENLLGGKNGDDGEPQTEV
;
A
#
# COMPACT_ATOMS: atom_id res chain seq x y z
N MET A 1 16.93 -15.32 -14.89
CA MET A 1 16.52 -14.22 -15.82
C MET A 1 16.32 -12.88 -15.10
N MET A 2 16.06 -12.84 -13.78
CA MET A 2 15.87 -11.62 -12.97
C MET A 2 17.08 -10.66 -12.88
N ILE A 3 18.32 -11.14 -13.01
CA ILE A 3 19.51 -10.31 -12.75
C ILE A 3 19.85 -9.33 -13.89
N ARG A 4 19.41 -9.60 -15.12
CA ARG A 4 19.70 -8.70 -16.27
C ARG A 4 18.79 -7.46 -16.33
N SER A 5 17.72 -7.41 -15.52
CA SER A 5 16.79 -6.28 -15.48
C SER A 5 17.11 -5.24 -14.39
N LEU A 6 18.03 -5.54 -13.46
CA LEU A 6 18.32 -4.70 -12.30
C LEU A 6 19.02 -3.37 -12.64
N THR A 7 19.75 -3.28 -13.75
CA THR A 7 20.54 -2.08 -14.09
C THR A 7 19.70 -0.95 -14.71
N ILE A 8 18.49 -1.25 -15.22
CA ILE A 8 17.61 -0.25 -15.85
C ILE A 8 16.49 0.22 -14.90
N ILE A 9 16.10 -0.62 -13.93
CA ILE A 9 14.98 -0.31 -13.00
C ILE A 9 15.40 0.67 -11.90
N GLY A 10 16.69 0.74 -11.54
CA GLY A 10 17.21 1.64 -10.50
C GLY A 10 17.09 3.14 -10.79
N PHE A 11 16.76 3.53 -12.03
CA PHE A 11 16.56 4.92 -12.44
C PHE A 11 15.07 5.30 -12.64
N LEU A 12 14.12 4.38 -12.43
CA LEU A 12 12.71 4.56 -12.84
C LEU A 12 11.70 4.29 -11.70
N ALA A 13 12.04 4.66 -10.46
CA ALA A 13 11.17 4.47 -9.30
C ALA A 13 10.23 5.67 -9.04
N GLY A 14 8.93 5.37 -8.86
CA GLY A 14 7.77 6.26 -8.71
C GLY A 14 7.94 7.52 -7.86
N ALA A 15 7.68 8.70 -8.43
CA ALA A 15 7.72 9.96 -7.66
C ALA A 15 6.80 11.12 -8.12
N SER A 16 5.96 10.99 -9.14
CA SER A 16 5.28 12.15 -9.78
C SER A 16 3.84 12.44 -9.37
N ALA A 17 3.22 11.63 -8.52
CA ALA A 17 1.76 11.67 -8.36
C ALA A 17 1.20 12.76 -7.42
N PHE A 18 2.00 13.40 -6.56
CA PHE A 18 1.40 14.07 -5.38
C PHE A 18 1.86 15.51 -5.02
N SER A 19 2.65 16.22 -5.82
CA SER A 19 3.06 17.61 -5.49
C SER A 19 2.38 18.69 -6.36
N PRO A 20 1.85 19.78 -5.77
CA PRO A 20 1.31 20.92 -6.52
C PRO A 20 2.41 21.74 -7.21
N SER A 21 2.05 22.53 -8.22
CA SER A 21 2.99 23.35 -9.01
C SER A 21 3.25 24.69 -8.33
N PRO A 22 4.49 25.22 -8.33
CA PRO A 22 4.69 26.64 -8.11
C PRO A 22 3.99 27.40 -9.24
N SER A 23 3.21 28.42 -8.90
CA SER A 23 2.45 29.23 -9.85
C SER A 23 3.36 29.90 -10.89
N LEU A 24 3.30 29.44 -12.14
CA LEU A 24 3.92 30.10 -13.29
C LEU A 24 2.83 30.73 -14.17
N VAL A 25 2.86 32.05 -14.25
CA VAL A 25 1.97 32.86 -15.10
C VAL A 25 2.48 32.78 -16.54
N VAL A 26 1.73 32.13 -17.45
CA VAL A 26 1.98 32.23 -18.89
C VAL A 26 0.65 32.41 -19.65
N GLY A 27 0.66 33.33 -20.61
CA GLY A 27 -0.51 33.91 -21.27
C GLY A 27 -1.28 32.97 -22.21
N ARG A 28 -2.61 33.12 -22.19
CA ARG A 28 -3.60 32.44 -23.04
C ARG A 28 -3.33 32.64 -24.53
N THR A 29 -3.42 31.56 -25.31
CA THR A 29 -3.77 31.59 -26.73
C THR A 29 -4.97 30.68 -26.97
N GLU A 30 -6.00 31.23 -27.63
CA GLU A 30 -7.28 30.58 -27.93
C GLU A 30 -7.12 29.58 -29.09
N ALA A 31 -7.82 28.43 -29.01
CA ALA A 31 -7.98 27.53 -30.15
C ALA A 31 -9.42 27.01 -30.25
N ALA A 32 -9.88 26.93 -31.51
CA ALA A 32 -11.27 26.92 -31.94
C ALA A 32 -11.97 25.55 -31.85
N VAL A 33 -13.28 25.62 -31.63
CA VAL A 33 -14.25 24.52 -31.52
C VAL A 33 -14.55 23.88 -32.89
N ALA A 34 -14.47 22.54 -32.98
CA ALA A 34 -15.04 21.76 -34.09
C ALA A 34 -15.98 20.66 -33.55
N ARG A 35 -17.21 20.66 -34.06
CA ARG A 35 -18.32 19.74 -33.72
C ARG A 35 -18.12 18.37 -34.38
N GLY A 36 -18.36 17.28 -33.65
CA GLY A 36 -18.37 15.90 -34.15
C GLY A 36 -19.44 15.04 -33.48
N THR A 37 -20.23 14.37 -34.30
CA THR A 37 -21.54 13.76 -34.04
C THR A 37 -21.48 12.42 -33.29
N THR A 38 -22.44 12.18 -32.38
CA THR A 38 -22.66 10.95 -31.62
C THR A 38 -23.27 9.83 -32.47
N THR A 39 -22.78 8.59 -32.31
CA THR A 39 -23.50 7.38 -32.74
C THR A 39 -23.39 6.30 -31.67
N SER A 40 -24.55 5.79 -31.24
CA SER A 40 -24.73 4.78 -30.21
C SER A 40 -24.67 3.36 -30.78
N ILE A 41 -24.02 2.43 -30.08
CA ILE A 41 -24.16 0.98 -30.33
C ILE A 41 -24.22 0.23 -29.00
N THR A 42 -25.37 -0.40 -28.76
CA THR A 42 -25.60 -1.43 -27.73
C THR A 42 -25.43 -2.80 -28.36
N ARG A 43 -24.65 -3.72 -27.75
CA ARG A 43 -24.96 -5.17 -27.64
C ARG A 43 -23.88 -5.99 -26.90
N ASN A 44 -24.39 -6.84 -26.00
CA ASN A 44 -23.88 -8.07 -25.37
C ASN A 44 -22.44 -8.51 -25.63
N LEU A 45 -21.62 -8.49 -24.56
CA LEU A 45 -20.24 -8.97 -24.49
C LEU A 45 -20.17 -10.50 -24.31
N VAL A 46 -19.69 -11.18 -25.36
CA VAL A 46 -18.96 -12.44 -25.24
C VAL A 46 -17.60 -12.16 -25.90
N VAL A 47 -16.54 -12.08 -25.10
CA VAL A 47 -15.20 -11.71 -25.56
C VAL A 47 -14.47 -12.97 -26.04
N SER A 48 -14.08 -12.98 -27.31
CA SER A 48 -13.28 -14.04 -27.95
C SER A 48 -11.78 -13.80 -27.70
N PRO A 49 -10.92 -14.85 -27.70
CA PRO A 49 -9.46 -14.69 -27.71
C PRO A 49 -8.93 -13.79 -28.84
N ASP A 50 -9.64 -13.72 -29.97
CA ASP A 50 -9.28 -12.87 -31.11
C ASP A 50 -9.55 -11.36 -30.84
N ASP A 51 -10.46 -11.05 -29.91
CA ASP A 51 -10.72 -9.67 -29.50
C ASP A 51 -9.55 -9.15 -28.63
N LEU A 52 -8.92 -10.02 -27.83
CA LEU A 52 -7.76 -9.67 -27.00
C LEU A 52 -6.52 -9.31 -27.84
N THR A 53 -6.26 -10.02 -28.94
CA THR A 53 -5.14 -9.72 -29.84
C THR A 53 -5.35 -8.39 -30.55
N SER A 54 -6.58 -8.10 -30.98
CA SER A 54 -6.92 -6.80 -31.61
C SER A 54 -6.72 -5.60 -30.66
N MET A 55 -6.98 -5.77 -29.36
CA MET A 55 -6.74 -4.75 -28.34
C MET A 55 -5.25 -4.53 -28.08
N VAL A 56 -4.42 -5.58 -28.14
CA VAL A 56 -2.96 -5.49 -28.01
C VAL A 56 -2.35 -4.76 -29.22
N ASP A 57 -2.84 -4.98 -30.43
CA ASP A 57 -2.38 -4.30 -31.65
C ASP A 57 -2.76 -2.80 -31.67
N LEU A 58 -3.92 -2.45 -31.09
CA LEU A 58 -4.33 -1.06 -30.90
C LEU A 58 -3.37 -0.32 -29.94
N SER A 59 -2.90 -1.01 -28.89
CA SER A 59 -1.97 -0.44 -27.90
C SER A 59 -0.58 -0.17 -28.46
N THR A 60 -0.08 -1.03 -29.36
CA THR A 60 1.23 -0.86 -30.01
C THR A 60 1.21 0.28 -31.03
N SER A 61 0.08 0.47 -31.71
CA SER A 61 -0.12 1.58 -32.65
C SER A 61 -0.20 2.93 -31.92
N ALA A 62 -0.83 2.96 -30.73
CA ALA A 62 -0.90 4.15 -29.88
C ALA A 62 0.47 4.57 -29.32
N MET A 63 1.36 3.62 -29.03
CA MET A 63 2.74 3.91 -28.60
C MET A 63 3.58 4.63 -29.67
N GLN A 64 3.27 4.46 -30.95
CA GLN A 64 3.97 5.14 -32.04
C GLN A 64 3.52 6.60 -32.27
N GLN A 65 2.41 7.01 -31.65
CA GLN A 65 1.85 8.37 -31.76
C GLN A 65 2.12 9.25 -30.53
N LEU A 66 2.99 8.81 -29.63
CA LEU A 66 3.39 9.61 -28.47
C LEU A 66 3.94 10.98 -28.94
N PRO A 67 3.43 12.11 -28.42
CA PRO A 67 4.12 13.37 -28.55
C PRO A 67 5.53 13.17 -27.98
N VAL A 68 6.54 13.70 -28.67
CA VAL A 68 7.89 13.77 -28.12
C VAL A 68 7.83 14.68 -26.88
N LEU A 69 7.60 14.08 -25.72
CA LEU A 69 7.75 14.73 -24.43
C LEU A 69 9.19 15.23 -24.37
N ASP A 70 9.35 16.54 -24.23
CA ASP A 70 10.68 17.15 -24.12
C ASP A 70 11.41 16.52 -22.94
N THR A 71 12.51 15.82 -23.21
CA THR A 71 13.37 15.17 -22.23
C THR A 71 13.78 16.11 -21.09
N SER A 72 13.83 17.41 -21.37
CA SER A 72 14.14 18.46 -20.39
C SER A 72 13.06 18.61 -19.32
N SER A 73 11.78 18.55 -19.72
CA SER A 73 10.61 18.62 -18.83
C SER A 73 10.44 17.38 -17.94
N ILE A 74 10.80 16.21 -18.51
CA ILE A 74 10.84 14.95 -17.78
C ILE A 74 11.92 15.03 -16.69
N LEU A 75 13.13 15.48 -17.04
CA LEU A 75 14.27 15.56 -16.12
C LEU A 75 14.05 16.57 -14.97
N THR A 76 13.43 17.71 -15.23
CA THR A 76 13.07 18.69 -14.19
C THR A 76 11.97 18.17 -13.27
N SER A 77 10.95 17.50 -13.80
CA SER A 77 9.90 16.89 -12.97
C SER A 77 10.45 15.84 -12.00
N PHE A 78 11.40 15.01 -12.42
CA PHE A 78 12.09 14.04 -11.56
C PHE A 78 13.02 14.72 -10.53
N THR A 79 13.66 15.83 -10.92
CA THR A 79 14.60 16.58 -10.06
C THR A 79 13.87 17.31 -8.92
N ASP A 80 12.72 17.94 -9.19
CA ASP A 80 11.91 18.63 -8.17
C ASP A 80 11.28 17.66 -7.14
N GLN A 81 11.09 16.40 -7.51
CA GLN A 81 10.46 15.36 -6.67
C GLN A 81 11.47 14.61 -5.79
N GLY A 82 12.71 14.45 -6.26
CA GLY A 82 13.82 13.98 -5.42
C GLY A 82 14.11 14.88 -4.22
N GLN A 83 13.47 16.05 -4.14
CA GLN A 83 13.59 17.02 -3.05
C GLN A 83 12.38 17.04 -2.09
N ASN A 84 11.27 16.34 -2.36
CA ASN A 84 10.13 16.25 -1.45
C ASN A 84 10.05 14.91 -0.71
N LEU A 85 9.56 14.94 0.54
CA LEU A 85 9.66 13.81 1.46
C LEU A 85 8.91 12.55 0.97
N ALA A 86 7.74 12.74 0.34
CA ALA A 86 6.95 11.64 -0.21
C ALA A 86 7.69 10.92 -1.34
N GLY A 87 8.28 11.66 -2.28
CA GLY A 87 9.08 11.11 -3.38
C GLY A 87 10.27 10.31 -2.88
N ILE A 88 11.01 10.84 -1.90
CA ILE A 88 12.15 10.15 -1.28
C ILE A 88 11.72 8.82 -0.65
N PHE A 89 10.63 8.81 0.14
CA PHE A 89 10.16 7.59 0.78
C PHE A 89 9.65 6.55 -0.24
N PHE A 90 8.91 6.96 -1.26
CA PHE A 90 8.46 6.03 -2.31
C PHE A 90 9.63 5.42 -3.09
N GLN A 91 10.63 6.22 -3.46
CA GLN A 91 11.85 5.72 -4.11
C GLN A 91 12.62 4.76 -3.20
N ALA A 92 12.83 5.14 -1.94
CA ALA A 92 13.50 4.30 -0.95
C ALA A 92 12.74 2.98 -0.69
N SER A 93 11.41 2.97 -0.86
CA SER A 93 10.56 1.80 -0.62
C SER A 93 10.74 0.70 -1.65
N LEU A 94 11.30 0.99 -2.83
CA LEU A 94 11.47 0.02 -3.91
C LEU A 94 12.44 -1.09 -3.53
N LEU A 95 13.61 -0.77 -2.97
CA LEU A 95 14.61 -1.79 -2.62
C LEU A 95 14.07 -2.80 -1.59
N PRO A 96 13.47 -2.38 -0.45
CA PRO A 96 12.80 -3.31 0.45
C PRO A 96 11.71 -4.13 -0.23
N TYR A 97 10.94 -3.54 -1.16
CA TYR A 97 9.90 -4.27 -1.89
C TYR A 97 10.46 -5.37 -2.81
N LEU A 98 11.54 -5.07 -3.53
CA LEU A 98 12.22 -6.06 -4.38
C LEU A 98 12.80 -7.21 -3.54
N LEU A 99 13.36 -6.90 -2.38
CA LEU A 99 13.85 -7.91 -1.44
C LEU A 99 12.69 -8.73 -0.85
N PHE A 100 11.56 -8.10 -0.53
CA PHE A 100 10.33 -8.79 -0.15
C PHE A 100 9.91 -9.81 -1.22
N LEU A 101 9.80 -9.39 -2.49
CA LEU A 101 9.44 -10.29 -3.59
C LEU A 101 10.45 -11.43 -3.76
N TYR A 102 11.75 -11.11 -3.67
CA TYR A 102 12.82 -12.11 -3.76
C TYR A 102 12.69 -13.20 -2.69
N PHE A 103 12.57 -12.81 -1.42
CA PHE A 103 12.44 -13.76 -0.32
C PHE A 103 11.11 -14.49 -0.35
N LEU A 104 10.00 -13.80 -0.65
CA LEU A 104 8.68 -14.41 -0.72
C LEU A 104 8.64 -15.49 -1.82
N SER A 105 9.27 -15.22 -2.97
CA SER A 105 9.35 -16.12 -4.13
C SER A 105 10.27 -17.32 -3.93
N PHE A 106 10.92 -17.46 -2.77
CA PHE A 106 11.71 -18.65 -2.49
C PHE A 106 10.82 -19.90 -2.57
N ARG A 107 11.21 -20.87 -3.42
CA ARG A 107 10.39 -22.03 -3.79
C ARG A 107 9.84 -22.82 -2.60
N ALA A 108 10.60 -22.95 -1.51
CA ALA A 108 10.18 -23.67 -0.31
C ALA A 108 9.11 -22.92 0.51
N ASN A 109 8.86 -21.63 0.25
CA ASN A 109 7.74 -20.90 0.84
C ASN A 109 6.40 -21.37 0.31
N ARG A 110 6.37 -22.01 -0.88
CA ARG A 110 5.14 -22.53 -1.50
C ARG A 110 4.03 -21.47 -1.67
N ILE A 111 4.42 -20.20 -1.86
CA ILE A 111 3.47 -19.15 -2.21
C ILE A 111 2.81 -19.51 -3.56
N PRO A 112 1.46 -19.44 -3.69
CA PRO A 112 0.79 -19.78 -4.94
C PRO A 112 1.22 -18.84 -6.08
N GLU A 113 1.38 -19.38 -7.29
CA GLU A 113 1.88 -18.60 -8.44
C GLU A 113 1.02 -17.36 -8.74
N VAL A 114 -0.31 -17.49 -8.64
CA VAL A 114 -1.24 -16.38 -8.86
C VAL A 114 -1.06 -15.27 -7.83
N ALA A 115 -0.89 -15.63 -6.56
CA ALA A 115 -0.68 -14.66 -5.49
C ALA A 115 0.71 -14.00 -5.61
N ASN A 116 1.75 -14.79 -5.90
CA ASN A 116 3.10 -14.27 -6.11
C ASN A 116 3.15 -13.30 -7.30
N PHE A 117 2.49 -13.65 -8.41
CA PHE A 117 2.34 -12.74 -9.54
C PHE A 117 1.56 -11.48 -9.17
N GLY A 118 0.52 -11.58 -8.34
CA GLY A 118 -0.19 -10.41 -7.81
C GLY A 118 0.72 -9.44 -7.06
N PHE A 119 1.56 -9.94 -6.16
CA PHE A 119 2.59 -9.11 -5.52
C PHE A 119 3.58 -8.52 -6.54
N GLN A 120 4.04 -9.29 -7.53
CA GLN A 120 4.92 -8.75 -8.57
C GLN A 120 4.23 -7.68 -9.43
N PHE A 121 2.93 -7.83 -9.70
CA PHE A 121 2.15 -6.90 -10.51
C PHE A 121 2.04 -5.50 -9.88
N ILE A 122 2.18 -5.37 -8.56
CA ILE A 122 2.26 -4.07 -7.88
C ILE A 122 3.43 -3.22 -8.42
N LEU A 123 4.51 -3.83 -8.92
CA LEU A 123 5.58 -3.07 -9.59
C LEU A 123 5.07 -2.35 -10.84
N LEU A 124 4.15 -2.97 -11.60
CA LEU A 124 3.52 -2.30 -12.74
C LEU A 124 2.61 -1.15 -12.30
N PHE A 125 1.89 -1.29 -11.18
CA PHE A 125 1.17 -0.17 -10.58
C PHE A 125 2.11 1.00 -10.25
N VAL A 126 3.23 0.74 -9.57
CA VAL A 126 4.21 1.78 -9.20
C VAL A 126 4.83 2.44 -10.44
N ILE A 127 5.14 1.67 -11.48
CA ILE A 127 5.66 2.23 -12.73
C ILE A 127 4.59 3.04 -13.46
N SER A 128 3.32 2.62 -13.39
CA SER A 128 2.18 3.27 -14.05
C SER A 128 1.82 4.63 -13.46
N THR A 129 2.02 4.83 -12.16
CA THR A 129 1.77 6.13 -11.53
C THR A 129 2.78 7.21 -11.96
N ILE A 130 3.94 6.83 -12.50
CA ILE A 130 4.96 7.76 -13.03
C ILE A 130 4.45 8.57 -14.23
N PRO A 131 4.10 7.94 -15.38
CA PRO A 131 3.59 8.68 -16.52
C PRO A 131 2.29 9.40 -16.19
N ALA A 132 1.41 8.79 -15.38
CA ALA A 132 0.16 9.41 -14.95
C ALA A 132 0.39 10.70 -14.16
N GLY A 133 1.33 10.69 -13.21
CA GLY A 133 1.73 11.89 -12.47
C GLY A 133 2.42 12.93 -13.34
N ILE A 134 3.26 12.51 -14.29
CA ILE A 134 3.89 13.43 -15.27
C ILE A 134 2.82 14.11 -16.12
N ILE A 135 1.86 13.35 -16.67
CA ILE A 135 0.76 13.91 -17.47
C ILE A 135 -0.06 14.87 -16.62
N SER A 136 -0.43 14.46 -15.40
CA SER A 136 -1.19 15.31 -14.47
C SER A 136 -0.50 16.65 -14.21
N LYS A 137 0.82 16.60 -14.05
CA LYS A 137 1.64 17.78 -13.78
C LYS A 137 1.82 18.68 -14.99
N VAL A 138 2.18 18.10 -16.14
CA VAL A 138 2.59 18.84 -17.33
C VAL A 138 1.40 19.34 -18.13
N VAL A 139 0.31 18.57 -18.17
CA VAL A 139 -0.89 18.90 -18.96
C VAL A 139 -1.93 19.64 -18.12
N TYR A 140 -2.18 19.16 -16.89
CA TYR A 140 -3.28 19.67 -16.06
C TYR A 140 -2.81 20.57 -14.90
N GLU A 141 -1.49 20.78 -14.77
CA GLU A 141 -0.85 21.62 -13.75
C GLU A 141 -1.21 21.26 -12.29
N THR A 142 -1.67 20.04 -12.05
CA THR A 142 -2.15 19.56 -10.74
C THR A 142 -1.54 18.21 -10.36
N SER A 143 -1.78 17.76 -9.13
CA SER A 143 -1.39 16.41 -8.69
C SER A 143 -2.27 15.34 -9.32
N LEU A 144 -1.76 14.13 -9.52
CA LEU A 144 -2.52 12.96 -9.99
C LEU A 144 -3.79 12.75 -9.16
N ALA A 145 -3.72 12.96 -7.85
CA ALA A 145 -4.85 12.84 -6.93
C ALA A 145 -6.08 13.69 -7.31
N ASN A 146 -5.92 14.73 -8.14
CA ASN A 146 -6.98 15.62 -8.61
C ASN A 146 -7.40 15.35 -10.07
N VAL A 147 -6.82 14.35 -10.73
CA VAL A 147 -7.12 13.97 -12.12
C VAL A 147 -7.80 12.62 -12.14
N ASP A 148 -9.12 12.62 -11.91
CA ASP A 148 -9.88 11.42 -11.55
C ASP A 148 -9.71 10.26 -12.55
N TYR A 149 -9.82 10.50 -13.86
CA TYR A 149 -9.67 9.43 -14.85
C TYR A 149 -8.27 8.76 -14.87
N LEU A 150 -7.20 9.52 -14.62
CA LEU A 150 -5.84 8.97 -14.52
C LEU A 150 -5.63 8.32 -13.15
N HIS A 151 -6.15 8.95 -12.10
CA HIS A 151 -6.04 8.47 -10.72
C HIS A 151 -6.75 7.13 -10.54
N GLY A 152 -8.05 7.09 -10.85
CA GLY A 152 -8.85 5.86 -10.81
C GLY A 152 -8.28 4.78 -11.74
N GLY A 153 -7.81 5.18 -12.93
CA GLY A 153 -7.16 4.24 -13.85
C GLY A 153 -5.88 3.61 -13.27
N ALA A 154 -5.05 4.39 -12.58
CA ALA A 154 -3.82 3.90 -11.96
C ALA A 154 -4.13 2.97 -10.77
N GLU A 155 -5.01 3.42 -9.87
CA GLU A 155 -5.43 2.68 -8.69
C GLU A 155 -6.15 1.35 -9.04
N LEU A 156 -6.78 1.25 -10.22
CA LEU A 156 -7.36 -0.01 -10.72
C LEU A 156 -6.31 -1.14 -10.81
N LEU A 157 -5.06 -0.81 -11.13
CA LEU A 157 -3.99 -1.80 -11.21
C LEU A 157 -3.67 -2.40 -9.83
N LEU A 158 -3.84 -1.62 -8.77
CA LEU A 158 -3.68 -2.09 -7.38
C LEU A 158 -4.82 -3.04 -7.00
N THR A 159 -6.07 -2.72 -7.36
CA THR A 159 -7.22 -3.64 -7.20
C THR A 159 -6.98 -4.96 -7.94
N VAL A 160 -6.50 -4.91 -9.18
CA VAL A 160 -6.16 -6.12 -9.96
C VAL A 160 -5.08 -6.96 -9.26
N ALA A 161 -4.06 -6.33 -8.68
CA ALA A 161 -3.04 -7.02 -7.88
C ALA A 161 -3.65 -7.74 -6.66
N ASN A 162 -4.47 -7.01 -5.89
CA ASN A 162 -5.07 -7.53 -4.65
C ASN A 162 -6.03 -8.70 -4.92
N ILE A 163 -6.84 -8.63 -5.99
CA ILE A 163 -7.71 -9.74 -6.41
C ILE A 163 -6.89 -10.99 -6.72
N MET A 164 -5.75 -10.86 -7.41
CA MET A 164 -4.87 -12.01 -7.69
C MET A 164 -4.25 -12.59 -6.42
N ILE A 165 -3.86 -11.75 -5.45
CA ILE A 165 -3.35 -12.19 -4.15
C ILE A 165 -4.42 -12.97 -3.39
N VAL A 166 -5.63 -12.42 -3.27
CA VAL A 166 -6.76 -13.04 -2.58
C VAL A 166 -7.14 -14.37 -3.25
N TRP A 167 -7.30 -14.37 -4.57
CA TRP A 167 -7.68 -15.57 -5.30
C TRP A 167 -6.60 -16.66 -5.19
N GLY A 168 -5.34 -16.31 -5.41
CA GLY A 168 -4.24 -17.27 -5.35
C GLY A 168 -4.09 -17.92 -3.97
N LEU A 169 -4.14 -17.13 -2.89
CA LEU A 169 -4.06 -17.64 -1.53
C LEU A 169 -5.29 -18.47 -1.15
N LYS A 170 -6.49 -18.01 -1.49
CA LYS A 170 -7.73 -18.71 -1.16
C LYS A 170 -7.79 -20.07 -1.84
N GLU A 171 -7.60 -20.11 -3.16
CA GLU A 171 -7.71 -21.34 -3.94
C GLU A 171 -6.67 -22.37 -3.50
N ALA A 172 -5.43 -21.95 -3.26
CA ALA A 172 -4.39 -22.84 -2.76
C ALA A 172 -4.65 -23.37 -1.34
N SER A 173 -5.49 -22.68 -0.56
CA SER A 173 -5.87 -23.10 0.80
C SER A 173 -7.07 -24.04 0.81
N THR A 174 -7.97 -23.96 -0.16
CA THR A 174 -9.27 -24.66 -0.11
C THR A 174 -9.47 -25.69 -1.21
N SER A 175 -8.63 -25.69 -2.25
CA SER A 175 -8.80 -26.55 -3.43
C SER A 175 -7.58 -27.44 -3.66
N PRO A 176 -7.78 -28.72 -4.04
CA PRO A 176 -6.67 -29.64 -4.34
C PRO A 176 -5.92 -29.29 -5.62
N SER A 177 -6.54 -28.51 -6.52
CA SER A 177 -5.94 -28.03 -7.77
C SER A 177 -5.53 -26.57 -7.63
N ALA A 178 -4.24 -26.28 -7.81
CA ALA A 178 -3.75 -24.90 -7.82
C ALA A 178 -4.31 -24.13 -9.04
N PRO A 179 -4.65 -22.84 -8.89
CA PRO A 179 -5.16 -22.03 -9.99
C PRO A 179 -4.07 -21.78 -11.05
N SER A 180 -4.45 -21.88 -12.32
CA SER A 180 -3.53 -21.58 -13.43
C SER A 180 -3.32 -20.07 -13.60
N LEU A 181 -2.07 -19.63 -13.72
CA LEU A 181 -1.71 -18.22 -13.89
C LEU A 181 -2.02 -17.63 -15.29
N GLY A 182 -2.34 -18.46 -16.29
CA GLY A 182 -2.51 -18.02 -17.68
C GLY A 182 -3.54 -16.89 -17.86
N LEU A 183 -4.81 -17.15 -17.54
CA LEU A 183 -5.89 -16.17 -17.69
C LEU A 183 -5.74 -14.93 -16.77
N PRO A 184 -5.43 -15.06 -15.46
CA PRO A 184 -5.24 -13.90 -14.60
C PRO A 184 -4.14 -12.95 -15.11
N ARG A 185 -3.01 -13.51 -15.54
CA ARG A 185 -1.90 -12.75 -16.10
C ARG A 185 -2.29 -12.03 -17.39
N ALA A 186 -3.02 -12.69 -18.28
CA ALA A 186 -3.47 -12.07 -19.52
C ALA A 186 -4.38 -10.86 -19.24
N LEU A 187 -5.38 -11.04 -18.36
CA LEU A 187 -6.30 -9.97 -17.98
C LEU A 187 -5.56 -8.80 -17.31
N SER A 188 -4.61 -9.07 -16.40
CA SER A 188 -3.85 -8.01 -15.74
C SER A 188 -3.01 -7.20 -16.72
N LEU A 189 -2.37 -7.86 -17.70
CA LEU A 189 -1.58 -7.18 -18.73
C LEU A 189 -2.44 -6.39 -19.71
N VAL A 190 -3.64 -6.88 -20.05
CA VAL A 190 -4.63 -6.12 -20.83
C VAL A 190 -5.06 -4.86 -20.07
N THR A 191 -5.39 -4.97 -18.78
CA THR A 191 -5.75 -3.80 -17.96
C THR A 191 -4.61 -2.78 -17.91
N PHE A 192 -3.37 -3.23 -17.74
CA PHE A 192 -2.19 -2.37 -17.82
C PHE A 192 -2.05 -1.69 -19.20
N GLY A 193 -2.25 -2.44 -20.30
CA GLY A 193 -2.20 -1.90 -21.65
C GLY A 193 -3.28 -0.84 -21.91
N LEU A 194 -4.51 -1.08 -21.42
CA LEU A 194 -5.61 -0.11 -21.50
C LEU A 194 -5.31 1.15 -20.69
N PHE A 195 -4.73 1.01 -19.50
CA PHE A 195 -4.28 2.16 -18.72
C PHE A 195 -3.19 2.96 -19.44
N ALA A 196 -2.17 2.29 -19.98
CA ALA A 196 -1.10 2.94 -20.75
C ALA A 196 -1.66 3.70 -21.97
N ALA A 197 -2.62 3.11 -22.68
CA ALA A 197 -3.33 3.77 -23.77
C ALA A 197 -4.13 5.00 -23.28
N THR A 198 -4.77 4.91 -22.10
CA THR A 198 -5.50 6.03 -21.49
C THR A 198 -4.57 7.19 -21.14
N CYS A 199 -3.38 6.91 -20.62
CA CYS A 199 -2.33 7.92 -20.42
C CYS A 199 -1.90 8.58 -21.73
N ALA A 200 -1.63 7.79 -22.78
CA ALA A 200 -1.12 8.30 -24.05
C ALA A 200 -2.16 9.11 -24.85
N LEU A 201 -3.41 8.63 -24.86
CA LEU A 201 -4.47 9.15 -25.73
C LEU A 201 -5.44 10.09 -25.00
N GLY A 202 -5.52 10.04 -23.68
CA GLY A 202 -6.47 10.80 -22.85
C GLY A 202 -6.51 12.30 -23.19
N PRO A 203 -5.39 13.03 -23.02
CA PRO A 203 -5.37 14.47 -23.26
C PRO A 203 -5.63 14.86 -24.72
N ASN A 204 -4.95 14.22 -25.66
CA ASN A 204 -4.85 14.70 -27.05
C ASN A 204 -5.90 14.09 -27.99
N VAL A 205 -6.39 12.89 -27.71
CA VAL A 205 -7.33 12.15 -28.59
C VAL A 205 -8.73 12.15 -28.00
N PHE A 206 -8.85 11.91 -26.71
CA PHE A 206 -10.15 11.88 -26.03
C PHE A 206 -10.56 13.24 -25.44
N GLY A 207 -9.68 14.24 -25.48
CA GLY A 207 -9.97 15.57 -24.94
C GLY A 207 -10.26 15.55 -23.45
N ALA A 208 -9.64 14.63 -22.71
CA ALA A 208 -9.83 14.56 -21.27
C ALA A 208 -9.32 15.86 -20.62
N GLU A 209 -10.14 16.41 -19.74
CA GLU A 209 -9.85 17.57 -18.91
C GLU A 209 -9.42 17.15 -17.49
N THR A 210 -8.91 18.10 -16.70
CA THR A 210 -8.45 17.89 -15.33
C THR A 210 -9.44 17.11 -14.46
N HIS A 211 -10.74 17.40 -14.57
CA HIS A 211 -11.80 16.77 -13.78
C HIS A 211 -12.65 15.78 -14.59
N SER A 212 -12.11 15.25 -15.68
CA SER A 212 -12.80 14.19 -16.44
C SER A 212 -13.00 12.96 -15.57
N ALA A 213 -14.25 12.50 -15.53
CA ALA A 213 -14.71 11.42 -14.69
C ALA A 213 -14.10 10.07 -15.12
N PHE A 214 -13.56 9.31 -14.17
CA PHE A 214 -13.12 7.95 -14.42
C PHE A 214 -14.29 7.06 -14.86
N LEU A 215 -14.10 6.28 -15.93
CA LEU A 215 -15.14 5.46 -16.56
C LEU A 215 -16.44 6.25 -16.85
N PHE A 216 -16.29 7.53 -17.25
CA PHE A 216 -17.41 8.44 -17.53
C PHE A 216 -18.35 8.65 -16.33
N GLY A 217 -17.88 8.41 -15.10
CA GLY A 217 -18.67 8.59 -13.89
C GLY A 217 -19.81 7.56 -13.77
N ILE A 218 -19.63 6.36 -14.33
CA ILE A 218 -20.67 5.33 -14.25
C ILE A 218 -21.07 5.05 -12.80
N GLY A 219 -22.36 5.23 -12.50
CA GLY A 219 -22.90 5.11 -11.13
C GLY A 219 -22.96 6.42 -10.35
N ASP A 220 -22.42 7.53 -10.86
CA ASP A 220 -22.65 8.84 -10.25
C ASP A 220 -24.11 9.26 -10.41
N LEU A 221 -24.70 9.75 -9.32
CA LEU A 221 -25.96 10.49 -9.33
C LEU A 221 -25.79 11.79 -10.10
N SER A 222 -26.84 12.21 -10.83
CA SER A 222 -26.83 13.53 -11.45
C SER A 222 -26.79 14.63 -10.39
N PRO A 223 -26.25 15.82 -10.70
CA PRO A 223 -26.23 16.93 -9.74
C PRO A 223 -27.62 17.27 -9.18
N SER A 224 -28.67 17.16 -9.98
CA SER A 224 -30.05 17.35 -9.53
C SER A 224 -30.48 16.28 -8.51
N MET A 225 -30.20 15.00 -8.77
CA MET A 225 -30.51 13.91 -7.84
C MET A 225 -29.74 14.05 -6.54
N THR A 226 -28.47 14.45 -6.60
CA THR A 226 -27.64 14.69 -5.41
C THR A 226 -28.21 15.81 -4.54
N LEU A 227 -28.62 16.94 -5.14
CA LEU A 227 -29.19 18.07 -4.41
C LEU A 227 -30.57 17.77 -3.81
N ASP A 228 -31.32 16.82 -4.39
CA ASP A 228 -32.62 16.38 -3.88
C ASP A 228 -32.52 15.42 -2.68
N LEU A 229 -31.31 14.95 -2.33
CA LEU A 229 -31.10 14.08 -1.17
C LEU A 229 -31.36 14.85 0.14
N PRO A 230 -32.17 14.31 1.07
CA PRO A 230 -32.69 15.08 2.21
C PRO A 230 -31.65 15.45 3.27
N TRP A 231 -30.46 14.86 3.23
CA TRP A 231 -29.35 15.14 4.16
C TRP A 231 -28.26 16.02 3.54
N VAL A 232 -28.28 16.29 2.24
CA VAL A 232 -27.21 17.04 1.57
C VAL A 232 -27.30 18.51 1.98
N SER A 233 -26.21 19.03 2.56
CA SER A 233 -26.08 20.42 2.99
C SER A 233 -25.01 21.18 2.21
N HIS A 234 -24.12 20.46 1.52
CA HIS A 234 -23.00 21.03 0.78
C HIS A 234 -23.05 20.62 -0.70
N SER A 235 -22.65 21.51 -1.59
CA SER A 235 -22.43 21.18 -3.00
C SER A 235 -21.21 20.29 -3.14
N GLU A 236 -21.28 19.30 -4.02
CA GLU A 236 -20.15 18.43 -4.32
C GLU A 236 -18.95 19.23 -4.87
N PRO A 237 -17.76 19.13 -4.24
CA PRO A 237 -16.56 19.82 -4.71
C PRO A 237 -16.08 19.33 -6.08
N VAL A 238 -15.42 20.21 -6.82
CA VAL A 238 -14.86 19.88 -8.15
C VAL A 238 -13.81 18.75 -8.10
N ASN A 239 -13.11 18.59 -6.97
CA ASN A 239 -12.12 17.53 -6.75
C ASN A 239 -12.74 16.24 -6.18
N ALA A 240 -14.08 16.13 -6.12
CA ALA A 240 -14.73 14.92 -5.65
C ALA A 240 -14.45 13.76 -6.63
N LEU A 241 -14.01 12.63 -6.08
CA LEU A 241 -13.80 11.42 -6.85
C LEU A 241 -15.14 10.84 -7.31
N THR A 242 -15.15 10.25 -8.51
CA THR A 242 -16.32 9.54 -9.02
C THR A 242 -16.57 8.24 -8.23
N ILE A 243 -17.79 7.68 -8.31
CA ILE A 243 -18.13 6.39 -7.71
C ILE A 243 -17.16 5.30 -8.15
N PRO A 244 -16.80 5.13 -9.43
CA PRO A 244 -15.79 4.16 -9.85
C PRO A 244 -14.45 4.32 -9.13
N THR A 245 -13.97 5.55 -8.93
CA THR A 245 -12.71 5.79 -8.22
C THR A 245 -12.83 5.50 -6.72
N TRP A 246 -13.94 5.88 -6.08
CA TRP A 246 -14.22 5.48 -4.69
C TRP A 246 -14.31 3.96 -4.54
N MET A 247 -14.94 3.28 -5.50
CA MET A 247 -15.03 1.83 -5.52
C MET A 247 -13.64 1.21 -5.55
N ILE A 248 -12.72 1.73 -6.36
CA ILE A 248 -11.34 1.24 -6.40
C ILE A 248 -10.63 1.43 -5.05
N HIS A 249 -10.79 2.59 -4.39
CA HIS A 249 -10.19 2.84 -3.07
C HIS A 249 -10.74 1.88 -2.00
N PHE A 250 -12.06 1.71 -1.95
CA PHE A 250 -12.65 0.78 -0.99
C PHE A 250 -12.33 -0.67 -1.31
N SER A 251 -12.36 -1.06 -2.59
CA SER A 251 -11.99 -2.42 -3.00
C SER A 251 -10.55 -2.72 -2.62
N SER A 252 -9.60 -1.83 -2.94
CA SER A 252 -8.19 -2.07 -2.64
C SER A 252 -7.94 -2.23 -1.15
N VAL A 253 -8.57 -1.42 -0.28
CA VAL A 253 -8.47 -1.58 1.20
C VAL A 253 -9.13 -2.87 1.68
N ILE A 254 -10.33 -3.18 1.22
CA ILE A 254 -11.08 -4.38 1.66
C ILE A 254 -10.38 -5.66 1.19
N GLU A 255 -10.00 -5.74 -0.08
CA GLU A 255 -9.28 -6.87 -0.64
C GLU A 255 -7.93 -7.07 0.05
N TYR A 256 -7.24 -5.98 0.41
CA TYR A 256 -6.01 -6.06 1.18
C TYR A 256 -6.24 -6.65 2.58
N LEU A 257 -7.34 -6.27 3.26
CA LEU A 257 -7.72 -6.88 4.54
C LEU A 257 -8.05 -8.37 4.40
N VAL A 258 -8.72 -8.76 3.31
CA VAL A 258 -8.96 -10.18 2.99
C VAL A 258 -7.64 -10.90 2.71
N ALA A 259 -6.72 -10.29 1.97
CA ALA A 259 -5.40 -10.85 1.70
C ALA A 259 -4.61 -11.05 3.00
N MET A 260 -4.61 -10.07 3.90
CA MET A 260 -4.00 -10.18 5.23
C MET A 260 -4.57 -11.35 6.03
N ASP A 261 -5.90 -11.52 6.03
CA ASP A 261 -6.58 -12.61 6.72
C ASP A 261 -6.21 -13.98 6.11
N LEU A 262 -6.10 -14.05 4.79
CA LEU A 262 -5.64 -15.25 4.08
C LEU A 262 -4.17 -15.55 4.37
N VAL A 263 -3.29 -14.55 4.40
CA VAL A 263 -1.88 -14.70 4.79
C VAL A 263 -1.76 -15.24 6.22
N TRP A 264 -2.57 -14.73 7.15
CA TRP A 264 -2.64 -15.26 8.52
C TRP A 264 -3.02 -16.74 8.52
N LYS A 265 -4.09 -17.10 7.80
CA LYS A 265 -4.58 -18.47 7.66
C LYS A 265 -3.57 -19.38 6.94
N PHE A 266 -2.75 -18.82 6.06
CA PHE A 266 -1.74 -19.55 5.31
C PHE A 266 -0.64 -20.14 6.21
N SER A 267 -0.49 -19.66 7.45
CA SER A 267 0.36 -20.30 8.45
C SER A 267 -0.06 -21.76 8.72
N ARG A 268 -1.36 -22.02 8.76
CA ARG A 268 -1.93 -23.37 8.95
C ARG A 268 -1.83 -24.22 7.70
N VAL A 269 -1.99 -23.60 6.53
CA VAL A 269 -1.89 -24.27 5.22
C VAL A 269 -0.48 -24.77 4.96
N THR A 270 0.52 -23.98 5.35
CA THR A 270 1.95 -24.33 5.20
C THR A 270 2.56 -25.00 6.43
N GLN A 271 1.85 -25.04 7.56
CA GLN A 271 2.38 -25.44 8.88
C GLN A 271 3.61 -24.62 9.30
N ASN A 272 3.58 -23.32 9.02
CA ASN A 272 4.65 -22.38 9.35
C ASN A 272 4.08 -21.08 9.94
N GLU A 273 4.19 -20.94 11.26
CA GLU A 273 3.69 -19.79 12.03
C GLU A 273 4.33 -18.45 11.63
N LYS A 274 5.49 -18.44 10.95
CA LYS A 274 6.14 -17.19 10.51
C LYS A 274 5.29 -16.41 9.50
N TRP A 275 4.33 -17.04 8.82
CA TRP A 275 3.34 -16.35 7.96
C TRP A 275 2.45 -15.36 8.71
N LYS A 276 2.14 -15.60 9.99
CA LYS A 276 1.45 -14.61 10.83
C LYS A 276 2.27 -13.32 10.96
N GLY A 277 3.60 -13.44 11.00
CA GLY A 277 4.52 -12.31 10.98
C GLY A 277 4.41 -11.45 9.72
N LEU A 278 4.12 -12.06 8.55
CA LEU A 278 3.87 -11.30 7.32
C LEU A 278 2.57 -10.50 7.41
N THR A 279 1.53 -11.04 8.05
CA THR A 279 0.28 -10.30 8.30
C THR A 279 0.53 -9.03 9.12
N TRP A 280 1.36 -9.12 10.17
CA TRP A 280 1.78 -7.95 10.95
C TRP A 280 2.62 -6.97 10.11
N GLY A 281 3.51 -7.46 9.26
CA GLY A 281 4.29 -6.64 8.33
C GLY A 281 3.45 -5.93 7.26
N MET A 282 2.25 -6.42 6.97
CA MET A 282 1.31 -5.80 6.04
C MET A 282 0.52 -4.62 6.66
N LEU A 283 0.47 -4.48 7.99
CA LEU A 283 -0.31 -3.43 8.65
C LEU A 283 0.09 -1.98 8.28
N PRO A 284 1.38 -1.63 8.17
CA PRO A 284 1.73 -0.27 7.74
C PRO A 284 1.27 0.04 6.31
N LEU A 285 1.22 -0.95 5.42
CA LEU A 285 0.65 -0.78 4.06
C LEU A 285 -0.85 -0.59 4.10
N HIS A 286 -1.57 -1.28 5.00
CA HIS A 286 -2.97 -0.99 5.24
C HIS A 286 -3.18 0.46 5.72
N ALA A 287 -2.37 0.92 6.68
CA ALA A 287 -2.41 2.32 7.14
C ALA A 287 -2.10 3.32 6.03
N SER A 288 -1.17 2.99 5.12
CA SER A 288 -0.87 3.78 3.91
C SER A 288 -2.12 3.97 3.04
N GLY A 289 -2.89 2.89 2.77
CA GLY A 289 -4.15 3.01 2.03
C GLY A 289 -5.19 3.89 2.73
N ILE A 290 -5.24 3.88 4.06
CA ILE A 290 -6.12 4.76 4.84
C ILE A 290 -5.70 6.23 4.71
N CYS A 291 -4.41 6.55 4.61
CA CYS A 291 -3.95 7.92 4.33
C CYS A 291 -4.55 8.46 3.03
N ALA A 292 -4.49 7.67 1.95
CA ALA A 292 -5.04 8.05 0.65
C ALA A 292 -6.55 8.31 0.73
N CYS A 293 -7.31 7.36 1.29
CA CYS A 293 -8.76 7.49 1.45
C CYS A 293 -9.14 8.70 2.32
N THR A 294 -8.38 8.95 3.38
CA THR A 294 -8.59 10.11 4.26
C THR A 294 -8.31 11.41 3.51
N TYR A 295 -7.24 11.49 2.75
CA TYR A 295 -6.90 12.69 1.96
C TYR A 295 -8.01 13.03 0.94
N HIS A 296 -8.54 12.00 0.27
CA HIS A 296 -9.65 12.13 -0.67
C HIS A 296 -10.99 12.46 0.00
N LEU A 297 -11.24 11.98 1.22
CA LEU A 297 -12.43 12.34 1.98
C LEU A 297 -12.50 13.86 2.21
N PHE A 298 -11.36 14.51 2.45
CA PHE A 298 -11.27 15.96 2.62
C PHE A 298 -11.11 16.74 1.30
N TYR A 299 -11.27 16.08 0.14
CA TYR A 299 -11.15 16.69 -1.19
C TYR A 299 -9.75 17.28 -1.50
N ASN A 300 -8.71 16.59 -1.03
CA ASN A 300 -7.31 16.85 -1.36
C ASN A 300 -6.81 18.28 -1.02
N PRO A 301 -7.05 18.81 0.19
CA PRO A 301 -6.67 20.17 0.53
C PRO A 301 -5.15 20.24 0.77
N SER A 302 -4.53 21.35 0.35
CA SER A 302 -3.08 21.56 0.53
C SER A 302 -2.64 21.50 2.00
N SER A 303 -3.51 21.85 2.95
CA SER A 303 -3.25 21.79 4.39
C SER A 303 -3.11 20.37 4.95
N LEU A 304 -3.63 19.33 4.26
CA LEU A 304 -3.51 17.92 4.66
C LEU A 304 -2.51 17.13 3.82
N GLN A 305 -1.65 17.80 3.05
CA GLN A 305 -0.59 17.18 2.23
C GLN A 305 0.39 16.32 3.05
N PHE A 306 0.47 16.52 4.37
CA PHE A 306 1.24 15.63 5.23
C PHE A 306 0.73 14.18 5.17
N LEU A 307 -0.56 13.93 4.85
CA LEU A 307 -1.12 12.59 4.68
C LEU A 307 -0.47 11.85 3.53
N VAL A 308 -0.12 12.54 2.44
CA VAL A 308 0.62 11.96 1.31
C VAL A 308 2.04 11.56 1.75
N SER A 309 2.71 12.44 2.51
CA SER A 309 4.05 12.13 3.03
C SER A 309 4.01 10.97 4.03
N MET A 310 2.95 10.91 4.84
CA MET A 310 2.70 9.81 5.79
C MET A 310 2.40 8.50 5.06
N GLN A 311 1.58 8.53 4.00
CA GLN A 311 1.34 7.40 3.10
C GLN A 311 2.65 6.84 2.55
N ALA A 312 3.53 7.70 2.03
CA ALA A 312 4.83 7.30 1.51
C ALA A 312 5.73 6.68 2.59
N GLY A 313 5.80 7.29 3.77
CA GLY A 313 6.58 6.78 4.91
C GLY A 313 6.06 5.43 5.42
N LEU A 314 4.73 5.27 5.51
CA LEU A 314 4.08 4.01 5.86
C LEU A 314 4.28 2.93 4.79
N THR A 315 4.36 3.33 3.52
CA THR A 315 4.70 2.43 2.41
C THR A 315 6.13 1.90 2.54
N LEU A 316 7.10 2.79 2.80
CA LEU A 316 8.48 2.40 3.08
C LEU A 316 8.56 1.45 4.29
N LEU A 317 7.94 1.82 5.41
CA LEU A 317 7.90 0.99 6.62
C LEU A 317 7.24 -0.37 6.36
N GLY A 318 6.14 -0.37 5.63
CA GLY A 318 5.42 -1.57 5.22
C GLY A 318 6.27 -2.50 4.36
N ASN A 319 6.97 -1.96 3.37
CA ASN A 319 7.87 -2.75 2.51
C ASN A 319 9.05 -3.32 3.31
N ILE A 320 9.62 -2.56 4.25
CA ILE A 320 10.68 -3.05 5.16
C ILE A 320 10.17 -4.19 6.05
N THR A 321 9.01 -4.02 6.66
CA THR A 321 8.45 -5.03 7.57
C THR A 321 7.99 -6.28 6.84
N CYS A 322 7.40 -6.16 5.64
CA CYS A 322 7.12 -7.27 4.74
C CYS A 322 8.40 -7.99 4.28
N MET A 323 9.46 -7.24 3.93
CA MET A 323 10.77 -7.81 3.58
C MET A 323 11.34 -8.66 4.71
N ILE A 324 11.36 -8.13 5.93
CA ILE A 324 11.84 -8.86 7.11
C ILE A 324 10.99 -10.11 7.35
N ALA A 325 9.66 -10.02 7.22
CA ALA A 325 8.78 -11.16 7.39
C ALA A 325 9.01 -12.24 6.32
N ALA A 326 9.12 -11.86 5.05
CA ALA A 326 9.39 -12.79 3.95
C ALA A 326 10.77 -13.44 4.09
N PHE A 327 11.79 -12.68 4.53
CA PHE A 327 13.10 -13.23 4.86
C PHE A 327 13.02 -14.30 5.96
N ARG A 328 12.28 -14.04 7.05
CA ARG A 328 12.07 -15.01 8.13
C ARG A 328 11.37 -16.29 7.65
N ILE A 329 10.36 -16.15 6.79
CA ILE A 329 9.67 -17.29 6.19
C ILE A 329 10.67 -18.09 5.34
N ALA A 330 11.40 -17.43 4.44
CA ALA A 330 12.39 -18.07 3.58
C ALA A 330 13.47 -18.80 4.40
N GLN A 331 14.03 -18.14 5.41
CA GLN A 331 15.05 -18.71 6.28
C GLN A 331 14.52 -19.94 7.04
N SER A 332 13.29 -19.89 7.56
CA SER A 332 12.66 -21.04 8.22
C SER A 332 12.42 -22.23 7.28
N ASN A 333 12.31 -21.96 5.97
CA ASN A 333 12.15 -22.98 4.93
C ASN A 333 13.49 -23.37 4.28
N GLY A 334 14.63 -22.99 4.87
CA GLY A 334 15.97 -23.42 4.44
C GLY A 334 16.74 -22.44 3.54
N TRP A 335 16.25 -21.21 3.33
CA TRP A 335 17.00 -20.19 2.60
C TRP A 335 18.32 -19.84 3.30
N ASN A 336 19.38 -19.65 2.51
CA ASN A 336 20.71 -19.25 2.99
C ASN A 336 21.45 -18.46 1.90
N PHE A 337 22.64 -17.94 2.21
CA PHE A 337 23.43 -17.10 1.28
C PHE A 337 23.82 -17.78 -0.03
N ASP A 338 23.85 -19.11 -0.10
CA ASP A 338 24.13 -19.81 -1.35
C ASP A 338 22.97 -19.72 -2.36
N GLU A 339 21.77 -19.31 -1.92
CA GLU A 339 20.63 -19.02 -2.82
C GLU A 339 20.84 -17.75 -3.64
N VAL A 340 21.78 -16.88 -3.24
CA VAL A 340 22.14 -15.66 -3.98
C VAL A 340 22.97 -15.99 -5.23
N ASN A 341 23.65 -17.15 -5.24
CA ASN A 341 24.51 -17.53 -6.36
C ASN A 341 23.66 -17.84 -7.61
N PRO A 342 23.86 -17.10 -8.72
CA PRO A 342 23.07 -17.28 -9.94
C PRO A 342 23.46 -18.51 -10.77
N LEU A 343 24.54 -19.22 -10.41
CA LEU A 343 24.98 -20.40 -11.14
C LEU A 343 24.08 -21.60 -10.84
N PRO A 344 23.78 -22.45 -11.84
CA PRO A 344 23.01 -23.67 -11.64
C PRO A 344 23.63 -24.55 -10.56
N ARG A 345 22.83 -24.99 -9.59
CA ARG A 345 23.28 -25.91 -8.56
C ARG A 345 23.47 -27.30 -9.13
N SER A 346 24.40 -28.06 -8.55
CA SER A 346 24.45 -29.50 -8.80
C SER A 346 23.15 -30.14 -8.29
N ASN A 347 22.55 -31.04 -9.07
CA ASN A 347 21.38 -31.84 -8.68
C ASN A 347 21.64 -32.75 -7.46
N SER A 348 22.89 -32.79 -6.97
CA SER A 348 23.34 -33.59 -5.84
C SER A 348 23.68 -32.76 -4.58
N ASP A 349 23.46 -31.44 -4.56
CA ASP A 349 23.70 -30.64 -3.34
C ASP A 349 22.63 -30.99 -2.27
N PRO A 350 23.02 -31.55 -1.11
CA PRO A 350 22.08 -31.92 -0.05
C PRO A 350 21.14 -30.79 0.38
N ARG A 351 21.58 -29.52 0.31
CA ARG A 351 20.77 -28.37 0.74
C ARG A 351 19.72 -27.96 -0.28
N GLY A 352 20.03 -28.10 -1.57
CA GLY A 352 19.07 -27.90 -2.65
C GLY A 352 17.91 -28.89 -2.52
N LEU A 353 18.26 -30.15 -2.24
CA LEU A 353 17.31 -31.25 -2.04
C LEU A 353 16.37 -31.02 -0.84
N VAL A 354 16.82 -30.38 0.24
CA VAL A 354 15.96 -30.03 1.39
C VAL A 354 14.91 -29.01 1.00
N ALA A 355 15.32 -27.90 0.37
CA ALA A 355 14.38 -26.87 -0.08
C ALA A 355 13.43 -27.39 -1.16
N ASP A 356 13.89 -28.26 -2.04
CA ASP A 356 13.06 -28.91 -3.07
C ASP A 356 12.09 -29.91 -2.44
N GLY A 357 12.49 -30.63 -1.40
CA GLY A 357 11.63 -31.51 -0.62
C GLY A 357 10.52 -30.75 0.12
N ILE A 358 10.84 -29.61 0.73
CA ILE A 358 9.84 -28.72 1.34
C ILE A 358 8.89 -28.19 0.25
N ALA A 359 9.43 -27.72 -0.88
CA ALA A 359 8.62 -27.20 -1.99
C ALA A 359 7.66 -28.26 -2.57
N ALA A 360 8.07 -29.53 -2.59
CA ALA A 360 7.25 -30.67 -3.04
C ALA A 360 6.19 -31.11 -2.02
N THR A 361 6.22 -30.60 -0.79
CA THR A 361 5.27 -30.99 0.26
C THR A 361 3.89 -30.37 -0.02
N PRO A 362 2.82 -31.19 -0.20
CA PRO A 362 1.48 -30.69 -0.45
C PRO A 362 1.00 -29.72 0.64
N LEU A 363 0.20 -28.74 0.25
CA LEU A 363 -0.43 -27.82 1.19
C LEU A 363 -1.54 -28.52 1.97
N THR A 364 -1.71 -28.15 3.24
CA THR A 364 -2.81 -28.61 4.06
C THR A 364 -4.07 -27.84 3.69
N LEU A 365 -5.06 -28.52 3.13
CA LEU A 365 -6.33 -27.91 2.79
C LEU A 365 -7.13 -27.56 4.05
N VAL A 366 -7.76 -26.39 4.03
CA VAL A 366 -8.62 -25.88 5.09
C VAL A 366 -10.03 -25.74 4.53
N GLU A 367 -11.02 -26.24 5.27
CA GLU A 367 -12.42 -26.11 4.88
C GLU A 367 -12.82 -24.63 4.78
N PRO A 368 -13.41 -24.20 3.66
CA PRO A 368 -13.82 -22.81 3.48
C PRO A 368 -14.93 -22.47 4.47
N THR A 369 -14.74 -21.39 5.24
CA THR A 369 -15.77 -20.88 6.15
C THR A 369 -16.99 -20.32 5.41
N GLU A 370 -16.80 -19.89 4.15
CA GLU A 370 -17.85 -19.40 3.28
C GLU A 370 -17.52 -19.64 1.79
N SER A 371 -18.56 -19.68 0.95
CA SER A 371 -18.39 -19.89 -0.49
C SER A 371 -17.73 -18.69 -1.20
N ASN A 372 -17.12 -18.93 -2.37
CA ASN A 372 -16.53 -17.88 -3.20
C ASN A 372 -17.55 -16.80 -3.60
N GLN A 373 -18.77 -17.20 -3.92
CA GLN A 373 -19.83 -16.28 -4.31
C GLN A 373 -20.23 -15.35 -3.16
N VAL A 374 -20.33 -15.87 -1.94
CA VAL A 374 -20.66 -15.07 -0.76
C VAL A 374 -19.54 -14.08 -0.45
N LEU A 375 -18.28 -14.52 -0.52
CA LEU A 375 -17.14 -13.62 -0.33
C LEU A 375 -17.14 -12.49 -1.37
N VAL A 376 -17.29 -12.82 -2.65
CA VAL A 376 -17.34 -11.82 -3.74
C VAL A 376 -18.52 -10.86 -3.53
N ALA A 377 -19.71 -11.38 -3.21
CA ALA A 377 -20.88 -10.56 -2.95
C ALA A 377 -20.68 -9.60 -1.76
N LYS A 378 -20.02 -10.05 -0.69
CA LYS A 378 -19.66 -9.21 0.46
C LYS A 378 -18.68 -8.11 0.08
N VAL A 379 -17.59 -8.45 -0.63
CA VAL A 379 -16.59 -7.47 -1.06
C VAL A 379 -17.23 -6.43 -1.98
N VAL A 380 -17.94 -6.87 -3.03
CA VAL A 380 -18.62 -5.96 -3.97
C VAL A 380 -19.68 -5.11 -3.27
N GLY A 381 -20.52 -5.72 -2.44
CA GLY A 381 -21.57 -5.01 -1.71
C GLY A 381 -21.03 -3.97 -0.75
N LEU A 382 -19.97 -4.29 0.00
CA LEU A 382 -19.29 -3.34 0.89
C LEU A 382 -18.61 -2.23 0.10
N THR A 383 -17.89 -2.57 -0.97
CA THR A 383 -17.21 -1.60 -1.84
C THR A 383 -18.20 -0.59 -2.42
N VAL A 384 -19.29 -1.06 -3.03
CA VAL A 384 -20.33 -0.19 -3.61
C VAL A 384 -21.01 0.62 -2.51
N GLY A 385 -21.46 -0.03 -1.43
CA GLY A 385 -22.17 0.65 -0.34
C GLY A 385 -21.34 1.74 0.32
N LEU A 386 -20.06 1.47 0.63
CA LEU A 386 -19.16 2.45 1.23
C LEU A 386 -18.80 3.58 0.27
N SER A 387 -18.69 3.30 -1.04
CA SER A 387 -18.42 4.33 -2.05
C SER A 387 -19.54 5.36 -2.12
N TYR A 388 -20.80 4.92 -2.18
CA TYR A 388 -21.95 5.82 -2.15
C TYR A 388 -22.10 6.51 -0.79
N LEU A 389 -21.90 5.79 0.31
CA LEU A 389 -21.98 6.34 1.65
C LEU A 389 -20.96 7.46 1.83
N ILE A 390 -19.72 7.28 1.40
CA ILE A 390 -18.71 8.33 1.51
C ILE A 390 -18.98 9.46 0.53
N LYS A 391 -19.16 9.19 -0.77
CA LYS A 391 -19.30 10.26 -1.77
C LYS A 391 -20.50 11.18 -1.48
N TYR A 392 -21.65 10.62 -1.11
CA TYR A 392 -22.89 11.39 -0.93
C TYR A 392 -23.28 11.62 0.53
N GLY A 393 -22.84 10.76 1.45
CA GLY A 393 -23.06 10.98 2.88
C GLY A 393 -22.13 12.07 3.44
N SER A 394 -20.91 12.22 2.88
CA SER A 394 -19.98 13.28 3.27
C SER A 394 -20.56 14.69 3.04
N LEU A 395 -21.42 14.84 2.02
CA LEU A 395 -22.06 16.12 1.67
C LEU A 395 -23.07 16.62 2.71
N GLY A 396 -23.46 15.78 3.67
CA GLY A 396 -24.38 16.14 4.75
C GLY A 396 -23.72 16.52 6.06
N ILE A 397 -22.39 16.56 6.12
CA ILE A 397 -21.62 16.90 7.32
C ILE A 397 -20.51 17.91 6.99
N ASP A 398 -20.16 18.77 7.94
CA ASP A 398 -19.17 19.83 7.72
C ASP A 398 -17.73 19.31 7.69
N LEU A 399 -17.47 18.18 8.35
CA LEU A 399 -16.13 17.64 8.55
C LEU A 399 -15.27 17.55 7.26
N PRO A 400 -15.74 16.96 6.15
CA PRO A 400 -15.00 16.90 4.88
C PRO A 400 -14.62 18.27 4.29
N PHE A 401 -15.35 19.33 4.63
CA PHE A 401 -15.18 20.69 4.09
C PHE A 401 -14.29 21.56 4.98
N GLU A 402 -14.00 21.12 6.19
CA GLU A 402 -13.13 21.79 7.15
C GLU A 402 -11.87 20.93 7.42
N PRO A 403 -10.75 21.17 6.71
CA PRO A 403 -9.55 20.37 6.86
C PRO A 403 -9.08 20.28 8.32
N ASN A 404 -9.11 19.06 8.88
CA ASN A 404 -8.81 18.83 10.29
C ASN A 404 -7.71 17.76 10.43
N ALA A 405 -6.47 18.22 10.68
CA ALA A 405 -5.31 17.34 10.80
C ALA A 405 -5.44 16.32 11.95
N ALA A 406 -6.09 16.69 13.06
CA ALA A 406 -6.25 15.80 14.21
C ALA A 406 -7.22 14.66 13.89
N ILE A 407 -8.35 14.96 13.25
CA ILE A 407 -9.32 13.94 12.83
C ILE A 407 -8.73 13.06 11.72
N ALA A 408 -8.06 13.66 10.74
CA ALA A 408 -7.37 12.91 9.70
C ALA A 408 -6.35 11.92 10.29
N LEU A 409 -5.54 12.37 11.26
CA LEU A 409 -4.59 11.48 11.94
C LEU A 409 -5.30 10.40 12.77
N ALA A 410 -6.39 10.75 13.45
CA ALA A 410 -7.19 9.79 14.21
C ALA A 410 -7.78 8.69 13.31
N MET A 411 -8.19 9.00 12.08
CA MET A 411 -8.63 8.01 11.10
C MET A 411 -7.49 7.08 10.66
N VAL A 412 -6.33 7.66 10.32
CA VAL A 412 -5.14 6.92 9.86
C VAL A 412 -4.58 6.00 10.94
N ILE A 413 -4.67 6.37 12.23
CA ILE A 413 -4.23 5.51 13.34
C ILE A 413 -5.34 4.56 13.77
N GLY A 414 -6.57 5.05 13.89
CA GLY A 414 -7.70 4.33 14.47
C GLY A 414 -8.13 3.13 13.62
N ILE A 415 -8.28 3.30 12.31
CA ILE A 415 -8.77 2.23 11.43
C ILE A 415 -7.77 1.05 11.39
N PRO A 416 -6.47 1.25 11.12
CA PRO A 416 -5.49 0.16 11.22
C PRO A 416 -5.31 -0.36 12.65
N GLY A 417 -5.52 0.48 13.67
CA GLY A 417 -5.50 0.09 15.07
C GLY A 417 -6.58 -0.94 15.42
N ILE A 418 -7.80 -0.79 14.86
CA ILE A 418 -8.87 -1.79 14.98
C ILE A 418 -8.45 -3.11 14.33
N THR A 419 -7.88 -3.05 13.12
CA THR A 419 -7.36 -4.22 12.42
C THR A 419 -6.25 -4.92 13.22
N ALA A 420 -5.30 -4.16 13.76
CA ALA A 420 -4.23 -4.67 14.61
C ALA A 420 -4.79 -5.33 15.88
N TYR A 421 -5.77 -4.70 16.54
CA TYR A 421 -6.41 -5.26 17.73
C TYR A 421 -7.12 -6.59 17.43
N ARG A 422 -7.76 -6.73 16.27
CA ARG A 422 -8.37 -7.98 15.83
C ARG A 422 -7.33 -9.10 15.75
N TYR A 423 -6.18 -8.88 15.09
CA TYR A 423 -5.12 -9.88 15.00
C TYR A 423 -4.43 -10.15 16.34
N TYR A 424 -4.31 -9.15 17.20
CA TYR A 424 -3.78 -9.33 18.56
C TYR A 424 -4.66 -10.30 19.36
N LYS A 425 -6.00 -10.10 19.33
CA LYS A 425 -6.94 -11.04 19.95
C LYS A 425 -6.79 -12.43 19.35
N GLU A 426 -6.80 -12.55 18.02
CA GLU A 426 -6.65 -13.83 17.33
C GLU A 426 -5.36 -14.57 17.77
N SER A 427 -4.23 -13.86 17.92
CA SER A 427 -2.98 -14.47 18.42
C SER A 427 -3.02 -14.89 19.88
N SER A 428 -3.85 -14.24 20.71
CA SER A 428 -3.98 -14.54 22.13
C SER A 428 -4.92 -15.72 22.40
N PHE A 429 -5.87 -16.01 21.50
CA PHE A 429 -6.84 -17.10 21.66
C PHE A 429 -6.40 -18.45 21.06
N ASP A 430 -5.29 -18.50 20.31
CA ASP A 430 -4.63 -19.76 19.94
C ASP A 430 -3.99 -20.48 21.16
N GLY A 431 -4.03 -19.86 22.36
CA GLY A 431 -3.69 -20.48 23.65
C GLY A 431 -4.69 -20.09 24.75
N GLU A 432 -5.63 -20.99 25.05
CA GLU A 432 -6.59 -20.94 26.18
C GLU A 432 -7.45 -19.67 26.40
N GLY A 433 -8.77 -19.88 26.34
CA GLY A 433 -9.68 -19.26 27.31
C GLY A 433 -10.22 -17.87 26.95
N ASN A 434 -11.47 -17.89 26.51
CA ASN A 434 -12.42 -16.77 26.46
C ASN A 434 -12.15 -15.69 27.54
N LYS A 435 -11.72 -14.50 27.14
CA LYS A 435 -11.84 -13.28 27.96
C LYS A 435 -12.50 -12.19 27.13
N GLU A 436 -13.59 -11.72 27.71
CA GLU A 436 -14.61 -10.91 27.08
C GLU A 436 -14.11 -9.59 26.52
N LEU A 437 -14.93 -9.11 25.59
CA LEU A 437 -14.90 -7.81 24.94
C LEU A 437 -14.98 -6.69 26.01
N PHE A 438 -13.92 -5.87 26.11
CA PHE A 438 -13.80 -4.69 26.98
C PHE A 438 -13.79 -4.92 28.50
N SER A 439 -12.60 -4.85 29.09
CA SER A 439 -12.42 -4.14 30.36
C SER A 439 -11.53 -2.92 30.09
N PHE A 440 -12.13 -1.74 29.97
CA PHE A 440 -11.40 -0.50 30.20
C PHE A 440 -11.20 -0.39 31.71
N GLY A 441 -10.17 -1.07 32.19
CA GLY A 441 -9.82 -1.17 33.61
C GLY A 441 -8.31 -1.27 33.77
N ASP A 442 -7.67 -0.10 33.84
CA ASP A 442 -6.48 0.16 34.65
C ASP A 442 -5.21 -0.70 34.47
N THR A 443 -4.89 -1.13 33.25
CA THR A 443 -3.54 -1.63 32.94
C THR A 443 -2.90 -0.82 31.83
N SER A 444 -2.20 0.25 32.20
CA SER A 444 -1.28 0.95 31.31
C SER A 444 -0.19 -0.03 30.85
N LEU A 445 -0.04 -0.24 29.54
CA LEU A 445 1.14 -0.90 28.97
C LEU A 445 2.39 -0.23 29.53
N SER A 446 3.23 -1.00 30.21
CA SER A 446 4.35 -0.46 30.98
C SER A 446 5.68 -1.05 30.52
N MET A 447 6.76 -0.33 30.78
CA MET A 447 8.11 -0.85 30.56
C MET A 447 8.37 -2.13 31.38
N THR A 448 7.62 -2.35 32.45
CA THR A 448 7.68 -3.58 33.26
C THR A 448 7.29 -4.79 32.44
N ASP A 449 6.34 -4.66 31.51
CA ASP A 449 5.90 -5.77 30.65
C ASP A 449 6.97 -6.14 29.63
N VAL A 450 7.64 -5.14 29.04
CA VAL A 450 8.77 -5.35 28.12
C VAL A 450 9.92 -6.06 28.85
N LYS A 451 10.21 -5.66 30.09
CA LYS A 451 11.27 -6.24 30.91
C LYS A 451 11.03 -7.70 31.30
N LYS A 452 9.79 -8.21 31.26
CA LYS A 452 9.50 -9.64 31.50
C LYS A 452 10.19 -10.56 30.49
N TYR A 453 10.50 -10.05 29.30
CA TYR A 453 11.28 -10.75 28.27
C TYR A 453 12.80 -10.62 28.46
N GLY A 454 13.28 -10.06 29.58
CA GLY A 454 14.70 -9.96 29.87
C GLY A 454 15.50 -9.20 28.81
N VAL A 455 16.59 -9.81 28.33
CA VAL A 455 17.49 -9.21 27.33
C VAL A 455 16.77 -9.02 25.98
N SER A 456 15.89 -9.95 25.58
CA SER A 456 15.18 -9.86 24.31
C SER A 456 14.16 -8.73 24.30
N GLY A 457 13.44 -8.52 25.42
CA GLY A 457 12.57 -7.36 25.61
C GLY A 457 13.31 -6.03 25.54
N THR A 458 14.49 -5.96 26.16
CA THR A 458 15.33 -4.75 26.14
C THR A 458 15.81 -4.42 24.73
N VAL A 459 16.31 -5.43 24.00
CA VAL A 459 16.77 -5.25 22.62
C VAL A 459 15.59 -4.90 21.70
N ALA A 460 14.43 -5.53 21.86
CA ALA A 460 13.22 -5.20 21.10
C ALA A 460 12.74 -3.77 21.33
N TYR A 461 12.82 -3.29 22.57
CA TYR A 461 12.53 -1.89 22.90
C TYR A 461 13.50 -0.94 22.24
N VAL A 462 14.81 -1.20 22.33
CA VAL A 462 15.83 -0.37 21.68
C VAL A 462 15.62 -0.32 20.17
N LEU A 463 15.35 -1.45 19.52
CA LEU A 463 15.06 -1.49 18.09
C LEU A 463 13.80 -0.70 17.73
N THR A 464 12.76 -0.79 18.55
CA THR A 464 11.49 -0.07 18.34
C THR A 464 11.68 1.44 18.51
N GLU A 465 12.43 1.87 19.53
CA GLU A 465 12.76 3.27 19.76
C GLU A 465 13.64 3.82 18.64
N LEU A 466 14.68 3.08 18.22
CA LEU A 466 15.53 3.49 17.10
C LEU A 466 14.72 3.64 15.81
N ALA A 467 13.84 2.67 15.50
CA ALA A 467 12.97 2.75 14.33
C ALA A 467 12.04 3.96 14.40
N PHE A 468 11.44 4.23 15.58
CA PHE A 468 10.62 5.41 15.78
C PHE A 468 11.40 6.71 15.55
N TRP A 469 12.59 6.86 16.15
CA TRP A 469 13.38 8.09 16.05
C TRP A 469 14.02 8.29 14.67
N ILE A 470 14.41 7.22 13.97
CA ILE A 470 14.90 7.28 12.58
C ILE A 470 13.86 7.87 11.64
N VAL A 471 12.56 7.67 11.90
CA VAL A 471 11.48 8.25 11.08
C VAL A 471 11.04 9.60 11.63
N ALA A 472 10.84 9.71 12.95
CA ALA A 472 10.30 10.91 13.57
C ALA A 472 11.24 12.12 13.45
N PHE A 473 12.56 11.92 13.57
CA PHE A 473 13.53 13.02 13.54
C PHE A 473 13.64 13.68 12.15
N PRO A 474 13.79 12.93 11.04
CA PRO A 474 13.74 13.53 9.69
C PRO A 474 12.39 14.19 9.38
N VAL A 475 11.27 13.58 9.76
CA VAL A 475 9.93 14.18 9.57
C VAL A 475 9.81 15.52 10.30
N ALA A 476 10.26 15.58 11.56
CA ALA A 476 10.22 16.81 12.34
C ALA A 476 11.17 17.89 11.78
N ALA A 477 12.40 17.51 11.41
CA ALA A 477 13.38 18.43 10.83
C ALA A 477 12.89 19.01 9.49
N PHE A 478 12.25 18.17 8.67
CA PHE A 478 11.68 18.61 7.40
C PHE A 478 10.44 19.48 7.58
N ALA A 479 9.56 19.14 8.53
CA ALA A 479 8.40 19.97 8.84
C ALA A 479 8.82 21.36 9.36
N LEU A 480 9.92 21.44 10.12
CA LEU A 480 10.51 22.71 10.50
C LEU A 480 11.01 23.48 9.26
N TYR A 481 11.78 22.82 8.38
CA TYR A 481 12.27 23.43 7.12
C TYR A 481 11.13 23.99 6.25
N GLN A 482 10.00 23.29 6.16
CA GLN A 482 8.83 23.77 5.43
C GLN A 482 8.19 25.00 6.07
N SER A 483 8.25 25.12 7.40
CA SER A 483 7.70 26.27 8.13
C SER A 483 8.62 27.49 8.14
N THR A 484 9.94 27.31 8.08
CA THR A 484 10.94 28.38 8.20
C THR A 484 11.62 28.73 6.87
N GLY A 485 11.59 27.84 5.88
CA GLY A 485 12.25 28.01 4.58
C GLY A 485 13.77 27.76 4.60
N HIS A 486 14.34 27.33 5.74
CA HIS A 486 15.75 26.98 5.88
C HIS A 486 15.96 25.95 6.98
N TRP A 487 17.13 25.30 6.98
CA TRP A 487 17.50 24.37 8.05
C TRP A 487 17.72 25.12 9.36
N PRO A 488 17.36 24.51 10.51
CA PRO A 488 17.50 25.15 11.80
C PRO A 488 18.97 25.46 12.13
N ASP A 489 19.29 26.74 12.27
CA ASP A 489 20.56 27.24 12.79
C ASP A 489 20.44 27.55 14.28
N VAL A 490 20.54 26.50 15.09
CA VAL A 490 20.51 26.62 16.55
C VAL A 490 21.80 27.22 17.15
N ILE A 491 22.83 27.46 16.33
CA ILE A 491 24.14 27.95 16.79
C ILE A 491 24.18 29.47 16.70
N ASN A 492 23.73 30.05 15.60
CA ASN A 492 23.87 31.49 15.34
C ASN A 492 22.55 32.26 15.49
N GLU A 493 21.39 31.61 15.29
CA GLU A 493 20.11 32.29 15.23
C GLU A 493 19.24 32.03 16.47
N THR A 494 18.88 33.09 17.18
CA THR A 494 18.08 32.96 18.42
C THR A 494 16.60 32.68 18.12
N GLY A 495 16.10 33.14 16.95
CA GLY A 495 14.74 32.84 16.47
C GLY A 495 14.55 31.35 16.17
N ASP A 496 15.55 30.72 15.54
CA ASP A 496 15.54 29.29 15.22
C ASP A 496 15.55 28.42 16.47
N ARG A 497 16.27 28.82 17.51
CA ARG A 497 16.22 28.11 18.81
C ARG A 497 14.80 28.08 19.37
N ALA A 498 14.05 29.18 19.28
CA ALA A 498 12.67 29.23 19.76
C ALA A 498 11.74 28.36 18.90
N ALA A 499 11.88 28.39 17.58
CA ALA A 499 11.12 27.54 16.66
C ALA A 499 11.41 26.05 16.88
N VAL A 500 12.69 25.68 16.99
CA VAL A 500 13.11 24.31 17.30
C VAL A 500 12.59 23.87 18.66
N LEU A 501 12.63 24.71 19.69
CA LEU A 501 12.08 24.39 21.01
C LEU A 501 10.57 24.16 20.98
N ALA A 502 9.82 24.98 20.23
CA ALA A 502 8.39 24.77 20.04
C ALA A 502 8.10 23.47 19.29
N PHE A 503 8.90 23.15 18.27
CA PHE A 503 8.77 21.91 17.50
C PHE A 503 9.17 20.67 18.31
N VAL A 504 10.22 20.76 19.12
CA VAL A 504 10.62 19.71 20.07
C VAL A 504 9.54 19.52 21.11
N PHE A 505 8.91 20.59 21.61
CA PHE A 505 7.80 20.50 22.55
C PHE A 505 6.58 19.80 21.92
N ALA A 506 6.17 20.22 20.71
CA ALA A 506 5.08 19.60 19.97
C ALA A 506 5.39 18.13 19.64
N GLY A 507 6.57 17.87 19.07
CA GLY A 507 7.08 16.54 18.74
C GLY A 507 7.22 15.63 19.96
N ALA A 508 7.61 16.17 21.13
CA ALA A 508 7.68 15.40 22.37
C ALA A 508 6.28 15.01 22.87
N ASN A 509 5.27 15.85 22.70
CA ASN A 509 3.88 15.50 23.04
C ASN A 509 3.33 14.43 22.09
N VAL A 510 3.62 14.54 20.78
CA VAL A 510 3.30 13.49 19.80
C VAL A 510 4.02 12.20 20.17
N ALA A 511 5.34 12.23 20.37
CA ALA A 511 6.10 11.04 20.78
C ALA A 511 5.57 10.41 22.06
N ARG A 512 5.13 11.22 23.05
CA ARG A 512 4.45 10.74 24.26
C ARG A 512 3.13 10.04 23.96
N ALA A 513 2.31 10.58 23.07
CA ALA A 513 1.06 9.93 22.64
C ALA A 513 1.31 8.56 21.97
N PHE A 514 2.47 8.38 21.32
CA PHE A 514 2.89 7.12 20.71
C PHE A 514 3.56 6.13 21.68
N VAL A 515 3.77 6.48 22.96
CA VAL A 515 4.41 5.56 23.95
C VAL A 515 3.70 4.21 24.05
N PRO A 516 2.36 4.12 24.17
CA PRO A 516 1.68 2.83 24.26
C PRO A 516 1.88 1.96 23.00
N LEU A 517 1.89 2.58 21.82
CA LEU A 517 2.14 1.89 20.55
C LEU A 517 3.57 1.36 20.48
N ARG A 518 4.56 2.16 20.90
CA ARG A 518 5.98 1.77 20.92
C ARG A 518 6.23 0.64 21.92
N LEU A 519 5.62 0.69 23.10
CA LEU A 519 5.70 -0.40 24.08
C LEU A 519 5.01 -1.68 23.58
N GLY A 520 3.84 -1.55 22.94
CA GLY A 520 3.14 -2.68 22.32
C GLY A 520 3.95 -3.32 21.18
N ALA A 521 4.57 -2.51 20.32
CA ALA A 521 5.44 -2.99 19.26
C ALA A 521 6.71 -3.68 19.81
N ALA A 522 7.33 -3.12 20.86
CA ALA A 522 8.45 -3.75 21.54
C ALA A 522 8.06 -5.10 22.17
N LEU A 523 6.89 -5.20 22.80
CA LEU A 523 6.36 -6.46 23.34
C LEU A 523 6.12 -7.50 22.24
N ALA A 524 5.53 -7.11 21.12
CA ALA A 524 5.30 -8.00 19.99
C ALA A 524 6.61 -8.46 19.33
N LEU A 525 7.65 -7.62 19.36
CA LEU A 525 8.96 -7.89 18.77
C LEU A 525 9.87 -8.74 19.69
N ALA A 526 9.65 -8.71 21.02
CA ALA A 526 10.51 -9.39 21.99
C ALA A 526 10.68 -10.91 21.76
N PRO A 527 9.63 -11.71 21.49
CA PRO A 527 9.78 -13.12 21.18
C PRO A 527 10.65 -13.36 19.94
N TRP A 528 10.52 -12.51 18.93
CA TRP A 528 11.33 -12.62 17.71
C TRP A 528 12.80 -12.35 17.97
N VAL A 529 13.11 -11.31 18.76
CA VAL A 529 14.47 -10.97 19.15
C VAL A 529 15.11 -12.13 19.90
N ASP A 530 14.37 -12.77 20.79
CA ASP A 530 14.86 -13.92 21.55
C ASP A 530 15.25 -15.08 20.61
N GLU A 531 14.33 -15.47 19.73
CA GLU A 531 14.54 -16.57 18.79
C GLU A 531 15.65 -16.30 17.75
N ASN A 532 15.78 -15.06 17.27
CA ASN A 532 16.53 -14.77 16.03
C ASN A 532 17.81 -13.96 16.27
N LEU A 533 17.88 -13.16 17.34
CA LEU A 533 19.07 -12.37 17.68
C LEU A 533 19.82 -12.95 18.87
N LEU A 534 19.12 -13.57 19.83
CA LEU A 534 19.73 -14.10 21.06
C LEU A 534 19.79 -15.63 21.08
N GLY A 535 19.18 -16.31 20.10
CA GLY A 535 19.29 -17.76 19.92
C GLY A 535 18.51 -18.60 20.95
N GLY A 536 17.44 -18.06 21.54
CA GLY A 536 16.48 -18.80 22.37
C GLY A 536 16.99 -19.31 23.72
N LYS A 537 18.08 -18.73 24.26
CA LYS A 537 18.74 -19.24 25.47
C LYS A 537 18.18 -18.75 26.81
N ASN A 538 17.19 -17.85 26.82
CA ASN A 538 16.72 -17.22 28.06
C ASN A 538 15.65 -18.03 28.83
N GLY A 539 15.46 -19.31 28.50
CA GLY A 539 14.45 -20.17 29.13
C GLY A 539 14.97 -21.22 30.12
N ASP A 540 16.29 -21.36 30.31
CA ASP A 540 16.88 -22.52 31.04
C ASP A 540 17.67 -22.16 32.31
N ASP A 541 17.46 -20.96 32.86
CA ASP A 541 18.11 -20.57 34.11
C ASP A 541 17.16 -20.74 35.30
N GLY A 542 17.00 -21.99 35.75
CA GLY A 542 16.80 -22.27 37.17
C GLY A 542 15.66 -23.20 37.60
N GLU A 543 15.82 -24.51 37.39
CA GLU A 543 15.48 -25.48 38.44
C GLU A 543 16.55 -26.60 38.45
N PRO A 544 17.26 -26.83 39.57
CA PRO A 544 18.20 -27.93 39.66
C PRO A 544 17.41 -29.24 39.69
N GLN A 545 17.56 -30.05 38.64
CA GLN A 545 17.10 -31.44 38.65
C GLN A 545 17.85 -32.19 39.76
N THR A 546 17.15 -32.50 40.84
CA THR A 546 17.60 -33.48 41.82
C THR A 546 17.47 -34.87 41.20
N GLU A 547 18.61 -35.49 40.91
CA GLU A 547 18.71 -36.94 40.70
C GLU A 547 18.17 -37.68 41.93
N VAL A 548 17.15 -38.52 41.74
CA VAL A 548 16.99 -39.85 42.38
C VAL A 548 16.27 -40.77 41.41
#